data_AF-A0AB34S8F3-F1
#
_entry.id   AF-A0AB34S8F3-F1
#
_cell.length_a   1.000
_cell.length_b   1.000
_cell.length_c   1.000
_cell.angle_alpha   90.00
_cell.angle_beta   90.00
_cell.angle_gamma   90.00
#
_symmetry.space_group_name_H-M   'P 1'
#
loop_
_entity.id
_entity.type
_entity.pdbx_description
1 polymer ?
#
loop_
_entity_poly.entity_id
_entity_poly.type
_entity_poly.pdbx_seq_one_letter_code
_entity_poly.pdbx_strand_id
1 'polypeptide(L)'
;MTVASLNGCSLGGETIPKNRTKEEYEFEKTFEPMFKFLEQEKKDFTGLEAYQSSVYIKTGDDVKNYEVDLDTTQSDIKGDYTITIGDNEETVPVTYSSGKLNYSSEISPLFDEEILNLVVQRDYFASLDVKETFDSVETELREIIYQPENHSDSIKL
;
A
#
# COMPACT_ATOMS: atom_id res chain seq x y z
N MET A 1 45.97 -3.78 38.18
CA MET A 1 45.70 -4.38 36.86
C MET A 1 44.21 -4.23 36.59
N THR A 2 43.86 -3.25 35.77
CA THR A 2 42.52 -2.99 35.26
C THR A 2 42.29 -3.92 34.08
N VAL A 3 41.42 -4.91 34.24
CA VAL A 3 40.97 -5.74 33.12
C VAL A 3 39.78 -5.03 32.51
N ALA A 4 40.04 -4.19 31.50
CA ALA A 4 39.00 -3.70 30.63
C ALA A 4 38.55 -4.88 29.75
N SER A 5 37.47 -5.55 30.13
CA SER A 5 36.76 -6.43 29.20
C SER A 5 36.06 -5.55 28.18
N LEU A 6 36.57 -5.60 26.94
CA LEU A 6 35.88 -5.12 25.75
C LEU A 6 34.52 -5.82 25.67
N ASN A 7 33.47 -5.12 26.10
CA ASN A 7 32.11 -5.46 25.70
C ASN A 7 32.07 -5.19 24.19
N GLY A 8 32.30 -6.23 23.40
CA GLY A 8 32.06 -6.20 21.97
C GLY A 8 30.62 -5.75 21.76
N CYS A 9 30.45 -4.59 21.13
CA CYS A 9 29.17 -4.21 20.55
C CYS A 9 28.70 -5.37 19.68
N SER A 10 27.70 -6.12 20.13
CA SER A 10 26.86 -6.82 19.16
C SER A 10 26.14 -5.71 18.42
N LEU A 11 26.70 -5.30 17.28
CA LEU A 11 25.92 -4.69 16.22
C LEU A 11 24.69 -5.59 16.08
N GLY A 12 23.53 -5.07 16.47
CA GLY A 12 22.27 -5.80 16.37
C GLY A 12 22.06 -6.10 14.90
N GLY A 13 22.51 -7.27 14.47
CA GLY A 13 22.41 -7.70 13.08
C GLY A 13 20.93 -7.87 12.80
N GLU A 14 20.42 -7.09 11.85
CA GLU A 14 19.08 -7.29 11.35
C GLU A 14 18.91 -8.75 10.93
N THR A 15 17.85 -9.38 11.40
CA THR A 15 17.56 -10.77 11.08
C THR A 15 16.91 -10.83 9.70
N ILE A 16 17.72 -11.19 8.70
CA ILE A 16 17.22 -11.53 7.35
C ILE A 16 16.24 -12.70 7.50
N PRO A 17 14.99 -12.58 7.05
CA PRO A 17 14.06 -13.68 7.18
C PRO A 17 14.43 -14.86 6.28
N LYS A 18 14.00 -16.06 6.66
CA LYS A 18 14.53 -17.32 6.13
C LYS A 18 14.18 -17.57 4.65
N ASN A 19 13.17 -16.89 4.15
CA ASN A 19 12.60 -17.06 2.82
C ASN A 19 13.16 -16.09 1.77
N ARG A 20 14.24 -15.37 2.09
CA ARG A 20 14.89 -14.46 1.15
C ARG A 20 16.40 -14.53 1.26
N THR A 21 17.07 -14.25 0.15
CA THR A 21 18.51 -14.01 0.10
C THR A 21 18.84 -12.65 0.73
N LYS A 22 20.13 -12.43 1.02
CA LYS A 22 20.59 -11.13 1.49
C LYS A 22 20.34 -10.03 0.45
N GLU A 23 20.51 -10.33 -0.83
CA GLU A 23 20.31 -9.36 -1.91
C GLU A 23 18.86 -8.92 -2.02
N GLU A 24 17.91 -9.87 -2.01
CA GLU A 24 16.48 -9.57 -1.98
C GLU A 24 16.08 -8.77 -0.74
N TYR A 25 16.67 -9.08 0.42
CA TYR A 25 16.40 -8.32 1.65
C TYR A 25 16.87 -6.87 1.55
N GLU A 26 18.10 -6.61 1.09
CA GLU A 26 18.59 -5.24 0.93
C GLU A 26 17.80 -4.48 -0.15
N PHE A 27 17.38 -5.16 -1.21
CA PHE A 27 16.53 -4.58 -2.25
C PHE A 27 15.15 -4.20 -1.70
N GLU A 28 14.51 -5.10 -0.96
CA GLU A 28 13.20 -4.88 -0.32
C GLU A 28 13.23 -3.66 0.62
N LYS A 29 14.32 -3.43 1.35
CA LYS A 29 14.48 -2.25 2.23
C LYS A 29 14.41 -0.92 1.49
N THR A 30 14.59 -0.90 0.18
CA THR A 30 14.39 0.33 -0.61
C THR A 30 12.92 0.78 -0.65
N PHE A 31 11.98 -0.13 -0.35
CA PHE A 31 10.54 0.14 -0.23
C PHE A 31 10.10 0.45 1.21
N GLU A 32 11.02 0.66 2.16
CA GLU A 32 10.70 0.97 3.56
C GLU A 32 9.70 2.12 3.75
N PRO A 33 9.75 3.23 2.98
CA PRO A 33 8.71 4.27 3.07
C PRO A 33 7.30 3.74 2.73
N MET A 34 7.19 2.84 1.75
CA MET A 34 5.91 2.23 1.35
C MET A 34 5.37 1.32 2.45
N PHE A 35 6.21 0.47 3.06
CA PHE A 35 5.76 -0.38 4.18
C PHE A 35 5.27 0.45 5.35
N LYS A 36 6.02 1.49 5.74
CA LYS A 36 5.59 2.40 6.81
C LYS A 36 4.26 3.08 6.52
N PHE A 37 4.00 3.44 5.27
CA PHE A 37 2.71 4.01 4.86
C PHE A 37 1.58 2.97 4.92
N LEU A 38 1.83 1.73 4.48
CA LEU A 38 0.85 0.65 4.50
C LEU A 38 0.49 0.19 5.92
N GLU A 39 1.41 0.24 6.88
CA GLU A 39 1.17 -0.16 8.27
C GLU A 39 0.26 0.80 9.06
N GLN A 40 0.07 2.03 8.57
CA GLN A 40 -0.73 3.03 9.26
C GLN A 40 -2.22 2.67 9.25
N GLU A 41 -2.83 2.63 10.43
CA GLU A 41 -4.29 2.47 10.61
C GLU A 41 -5.10 3.59 9.97
N LYS A 42 -4.55 4.82 9.98
CA LYS A 42 -5.09 5.98 9.28
C LYS A 42 -4.00 6.56 8.42
N LYS A 43 -4.26 6.74 7.13
CA LYS A 43 -3.24 7.23 6.21
C LYS A 43 -2.86 8.67 6.54
N ASP A 44 -1.57 8.84 6.82
CA ASP A 44 -0.94 10.15 6.86
C ASP A 44 -0.41 10.45 5.47
N PHE A 45 -1.08 11.37 4.79
CA PHE A 45 -0.72 11.79 3.45
C PHE A 45 0.36 12.88 3.43
N THR A 46 0.91 13.26 4.59
CA THR A 46 1.96 14.28 4.68
C THR A 46 3.17 13.90 3.83
N GLY A 47 3.53 14.77 2.89
CA GLY A 47 4.68 14.60 2.00
C GLY A 47 4.38 13.77 0.74
N LEU A 48 3.14 13.35 0.53
CA LEU A 48 2.67 12.83 -0.75
C LEU A 48 2.18 13.98 -1.63
N GLU A 49 2.24 13.80 -2.95
CA GLU A 49 1.67 14.74 -3.91
C GLU A 49 0.23 14.36 -4.23
N ALA A 50 -0.04 13.07 -4.43
CA ALA A 50 -1.36 12.52 -4.66
C ALA A 50 -1.52 11.14 -4.03
N TYR A 51 -2.77 10.74 -3.80
CA TYR A 51 -3.12 9.38 -3.39
C TYR A 51 -4.35 8.91 -4.16
N GLN A 52 -4.21 7.80 -4.88
CA GLN A 52 -5.29 7.15 -5.61
C GLN A 52 -5.52 5.75 -5.05
N SER A 53 -6.79 5.41 -4.82
CA SER A 53 -7.21 4.07 -4.43
C SER A 53 -8.39 3.66 -5.31
N SER A 54 -8.27 2.50 -5.97
CA SER A 54 -9.32 2.01 -6.85
C SER A 54 -9.58 0.51 -6.70
N VAL A 55 -10.85 0.15 -6.91
CA VAL A 55 -11.32 -1.23 -6.90
C VAL A 55 -11.93 -1.52 -8.26
N TYR A 56 -11.19 -2.33 -9.02
CA TYR A 56 -11.61 -2.78 -10.34
C TYR A 56 -12.17 -4.20 -10.27
N ILE A 57 -13.43 -4.37 -10.65
CA ILE A 57 -14.14 -5.65 -10.64
C ILE A 57 -14.58 -5.97 -12.07
N LYS A 58 -14.16 -7.13 -12.56
CA LYS A 58 -14.56 -7.64 -13.88
C LYS A 58 -15.25 -9.00 -13.76
N THR A 59 -16.48 -9.10 -14.26
CA THR A 59 -17.27 -10.32 -14.28
C THR A 59 -17.75 -10.59 -15.70
N GLY A 60 -17.05 -11.47 -16.43
CA GLY A 60 -17.28 -11.63 -17.87
C GLY A 60 -16.94 -10.34 -18.62
N ASP A 61 -17.93 -9.76 -19.28
CA ASP A 61 -17.82 -8.47 -19.98
C ASP A 61 -18.21 -7.26 -19.09
N ASP A 62 -18.84 -7.51 -17.94
CA ASP A 62 -19.21 -6.44 -17.00
C ASP A 62 -17.97 -5.92 -16.28
N VAL A 63 -17.79 -4.60 -16.31
CA VAL A 63 -16.69 -3.89 -15.65
C VAL A 63 -17.26 -2.84 -14.70
N LYS A 64 -16.74 -2.83 -13.47
CA LYS A 64 -17.01 -1.82 -12.46
C LYS A 64 -15.70 -1.29 -11.91
N ASN A 65 -15.58 0.03 -11.83
CA ASN A 65 -14.47 0.71 -11.17
C ASN A 65 -15.04 1.65 -10.10
N TYR A 66 -14.44 1.64 -8.93
CA TYR A 66 -14.70 2.59 -7.86
C TYR A 66 -13.36 3.23 -7.53
N GLU A 67 -13.23 4.54 -7.65
CA GLU A 67 -11.94 5.21 -7.57
C GLU A 67 -12.02 6.48 -6.75
N VAL A 68 -11.10 6.62 -5.81
CA VAL A 68 -10.86 7.85 -5.05
C VAL A 68 -9.51 8.40 -5.47
N ASP A 69 -9.49 9.65 -5.91
CA ASP A 69 -8.27 10.40 -6.24
C ASP A 69 -8.19 11.63 -5.33
N LEU A 70 -7.15 11.73 -4.50
CA LEU A 70 -6.95 12.80 -3.52
C LEU A 70 -5.71 13.64 -3.85
N ASP A 71 -5.91 14.96 -3.92
CA ASP A 71 -4.85 15.96 -3.82
C ASP A 71 -4.44 16.12 -2.34
N THR A 72 -3.22 15.69 -2.06
CA THR A 72 -2.65 15.64 -0.71
C THR A 72 -1.72 16.82 -0.41
N THR A 73 -1.50 17.71 -1.37
CA THR A 73 -0.64 18.89 -1.22
C THR A 73 -1.30 20.01 -0.41
N GLN A 74 -2.63 19.98 -0.27
CA GLN A 74 -3.42 20.98 0.44
C GLN A 74 -3.64 20.62 1.92
N SER A 75 -3.78 21.62 2.78
CA SER A 75 -4.09 21.38 4.21
C SER A 75 -5.43 20.67 4.42
N ASP A 76 -6.39 20.96 3.55
CA ASP A 76 -7.67 20.27 3.46
C ASP A 76 -7.59 19.29 2.29
N ILE A 77 -7.43 18.01 2.58
CA ILE A 77 -7.30 16.97 1.56
C ILE A 77 -8.62 16.86 0.80
N LYS A 78 -8.56 17.08 -0.49
CA LYS A 78 -9.71 17.14 -1.42
C LYS A 78 -9.46 16.22 -2.58
N GLY A 79 -10.52 15.86 -3.26
CA GLY A 79 -10.42 14.97 -4.39
C GLY A 79 -11.77 14.68 -4.99
N ASP A 80 -11.80 13.62 -5.77
CA ASP A 80 -13.00 13.12 -6.42
C ASP A 80 -13.18 11.63 -6.10
N TYR A 81 -14.44 11.23 -5.95
CA TYR A 81 -14.85 9.83 -5.96
C TYR A 81 -15.64 9.56 -7.24
N THR A 82 -15.15 8.62 -8.03
CA THR A 82 -15.69 8.25 -9.34
C THR A 82 -16.14 6.80 -9.35
N ILE A 83 -17.36 6.57 -9.83
CA ILE A 83 -17.92 5.24 -10.07
C ILE A 83 -18.09 5.06 -11.57
N THR A 84 -17.45 4.03 -12.12
CA THR A 84 -17.61 3.63 -13.52
C THR A 84 -18.30 2.27 -13.58
N ILE A 85 -19.43 2.16 -14.29
CA ILE A 85 -20.15 0.91 -14.53
C ILE A 85 -20.47 0.80 -16.02
N GLY A 86 -19.73 -0.06 -16.72
CA GLY A 86 -19.75 -0.09 -18.19
C GLY A 86 -19.33 1.27 -18.75
N ASP A 87 -20.18 1.87 -19.59
CA ASP A 87 -19.95 3.19 -20.18
C ASP A 87 -20.46 4.37 -19.31
N ASN A 88 -21.11 4.08 -18.17
CA ASN A 88 -21.62 5.12 -17.28
C ASN A 88 -20.57 5.52 -16.26
N GLU A 89 -20.44 6.83 -16.03
CA GLU A 89 -19.55 7.42 -15.04
C GLU A 89 -20.31 8.44 -14.19
N GLU A 90 -20.12 8.37 -12.88
CA GLU A 90 -20.63 9.34 -11.91
C GLU A 90 -19.50 9.76 -10.98
N THR A 91 -19.29 11.06 -10.84
CA THR A 91 -18.22 11.64 -10.02
C THR A 91 -18.78 12.66 -9.05
N VAL A 92 -18.35 12.58 -7.80
CA VAL A 92 -18.65 13.61 -6.79
C VAL A 92 -17.38 14.07 -6.07
N PRO A 93 -17.24 15.37 -5.81
CA PRO A 93 -16.17 15.87 -4.97
C PRO A 93 -16.20 15.28 -3.55
N VAL A 94 -15.02 15.01 -3.01
CA VAL A 94 -14.82 14.51 -1.65
C VAL A 94 -13.79 15.32 -0.87
N THR A 95 -13.92 15.32 0.45
CA THR A 95 -12.85 15.72 1.36
C THR A 95 -12.48 14.56 2.28
N TYR A 96 -11.19 14.38 2.53
CA TYR A 96 -10.70 13.39 3.48
C TYR A 96 -10.35 14.05 4.81
N SER A 97 -10.92 13.56 5.90
CA SER A 97 -10.52 13.99 7.24
C SER A 97 -10.71 12.88 8.27
N SER A 98 -9.76 12.77 9.20
CA SER A 98 -9.82 11.83 10.34
C SER A 98 -10.00 10.35 9.97
N GLY A 99 -9.59 9.93 8.77
CA GLY A 99 -9.76 8.55 8.29
C GLY A 99 -10.94 8.35 7.34
N LYS A 100 -11.73 9.39 7.06
CA LYS A 100 -13.04 9.25 6.40
C LYS A 100 -13.22 10.18 5.20
N LEU A 101 -14.01 9.72 4.24
CA LEU A 101 -14.44 10.53 3.10
C LEU A 101 -15.75 11.25 3.42
N ASN A 102 -15.82 12.53 3.06
CA ASN A 102 -17.02 13.33 3.13
C ASN A 102 -17.40 13.73 1.71
N TYR A 103 -18.60 13.36 1.29
CA TYR A 103 -19.09 13.54 -0.07
C TYR A 103 -19.87 14.85 -0.19
N SER A 104 -19.65 15.62 -1.26
CA SER A 104 -20.36 16.89 -1.47
C SER A 104 -21.83 16.70 -1.89
N SER A 105 -22.18 15.51 -2.38
CA SER A 105 -23.50 15.15 -2.87
C SER A 105 -23.75 13.65 -2.66
N GLU A 106 -25.02 13.26 -2.74
CA GLU A 106 -25.42 11.85 -2.68
C GLU A 106 -24.82 11.08 -3.85
N ILE A 107 -24.23 9.91 -3.56
CA ILE A 107 -23.70 8.95 -4.52
C ILE A 107 -23.83 7.54 -3.91
N SER A 108 -24.00 6.51 -4.72
CA SER A 108 -24.11 5.13 -4.23
C SER A 108 -23.54 4.11 -5.23
N PRO A 109 -22.76 3.11 -4.76
CA PRO A 109 -22.32 2.92 -3.36
C PRO A 109 -21.24 3.93 -2.94
N LEU A 110 -21.06 4.10 -1.62
CA LEU A 110 -19.89 4.80 -1.09
C LEU A 110 -18.63 3.95 -1.27
N PHE A 111 -17.47 4.60 -1.30
CA PHE A 111 -16.19 3.89 -1.35
C PHE A 111 -15.92 3.16 -0.03
N ASP A 112 -15.29 2.00 -0.10
CA ASP A 112 -14.95 1.21 1.07
C ASP A 112 -13.77 1.88 1.83
N GLU A 113 -14.05 2.41 3.03
CA GLU A 113 -13.04 3.07 3.86
C GLU A 113 -11.97 2.09 4.37
N GLU A 114 -12.23 0.78 4.42
CA GLU A 114 -11.22 -0.24 4.76
C GLU A 114 -10.22 -0.42 3.63
N ILE A 115 -10.66 -0.26 2.37
CA ILE A 115 -9.77 -0.27 1.20
C ILE A 115 -8.99 1.04 1.11
N LEU A 116 -9.63 2.18 1.37
CA LEU A 116 -8.97 3.48 1.41
C LEU A 116 -7.86 3.54 2.46
N ASN A 117 -8.11 2.95 3.63
CA ASN A 117 -7.15 2.93 4.74
C ASN A 117 -6.49 1.55 4.90
N LEU A 118 -6.32 0.80 3.80
CA LEU A 118 -5.83 -0.58 3.85
C LEU A 118 -4.55 -0.70 4.69
N VAL A 119 -4.61 -1.52 5.73
CA VAL A 119 -3.49 -1.78 6.65
C VAL A 119 -2.82 -3.09 6.27
N VAL A 120 -1.55 -3.04 5.90
CA VAL A 120 -0.76 -4.25 5.63
C VAL A 120 0.50 -4.20 6.49
N GLN A 121 0.65 -5.20 7.36
CA GLN A 121 1.77 -5.30 8.29
C GLN A 121 3.04 -5.77 7.56
N ARG A 122 4.22 -5.30 7.99
CA ARG A 122 5.51 -5.78 7.45
C ARG A 122 5.66 -7.30 7.57
N ASP A 123 5.13 -7.88 8.65
CA ASP A 123 5.15 -9.32 8.89
C ASP A 123 4.42 -10.13 7.81
N TYR A 124 3.40 -9.55 7.17
CA TYR A 124 2.71 -10.18 6.04
C TYR A 124 3.64 -10.28 4.83
N PHE A 125 4.26 -9.18 4.40
CA PHE A 125 5.26 -9.24 3.33
C PHE A 125 6.42 -10.17 3.68
N ALA A 126 6.79 -10.20 4.97
CA ALA A 126 7.86 -11.06 5.42
C ALA A 126 7.53 -12.56 5.39
N SER A 127 6.25 -12.95 5.41
CA SER A 127 5.82 -14.34 5.25
C SER A 127 5.84 -14.82 3.79
N LEU A 128 5.71 -13.89 2.82
CA LEU A 128 5.67 -14.21 1.41
C LEU A 128 7.07 -14.45 0.84
N ASP A 129 7.21 -15.48 0.00
CA ASP A 129 8.42 -15.69 -0.79
C ASP A 129 8.56 -14.57 -1.83
N VAL A 130 9.77 -14.06 -2.02
CA VAL A 130 10.06 -13.17 -3.15
C VAL A 130 10.09 -14.00 -4.42
N LYS A 131 9.25 -13.64 -5.40
CA LYS A 131 9.19 -14.30 -6.71
C LYS A 131 10.17 -13.67 -7.69
N GLU A 132 10.21 -12.34 -7.73
CA GLU A 132 11.01 -11.59 -8.70
C GLU A 132 11.29 -10.17 -8.18
N THR A 133 12.46 -9.64 -8.52
CA THR A 133 12.84 -8.24 -8.31
C THR A 133 13.33 -7.66 -9.63
N PHE A 134 12.95 -6.42 -9.92
CA PHE A 134 13.39 -5.70 -11.11
C PHE A 134 13.90 -4.31 -10.72
N ASP A 135 15.09 -3.94 -11.20
CA ASP A 135 15.69 -2.61 -11.04
C ASP A 135 16.05 -2.10 -12.43
N SER A 136 15.38 -1.04 -12.88
CA SER A 136 15.63 -0.49 -14.21
C SER A 136 16.95 0.26 -14.25
N VAL A 137 17.75 0.04 -15.30
CA VAL A 137 19.01 0.79 -15.50
C VAL A 137 18.79 2.15 -16.15
N GLU A 138 17.64 2.36 -16.79
CA GLU A 138 17.30 3.58 -17.54
C GLU A 138 16.41 4.54 -16.73
N THR A 139 15.78 4.02 -15.68
CA THR A 139 14.65 4.61 -14.97
C THR A 139 14.81 4.36 -13.48
N GLU A 140 14.15 5.15 -12.62
CA GLU A 140 14.12 4.91 -11.17
C GLU A 140 13.10 3.82 -10.77
N LEU A 141 12.51 3.13 -11.74
CA LEU A 141 11.55 2.06 -11.52
C LEU A 141 12.20 0.85 -10.85
N ARG A 142 11.64 0.50 -9.69
CA ARG A 142 11.94 -0.72 -8.94
C ARG A 142 10.66 -1.49 -8.70
N GLU A 143 10.72 -2.80 -8.90
CA GLU A 143 9.61 -3.70 -8.64
C GLU A 143 10.05 -4.87 -7.76
N ILE A 144 9.20 -5.23 -6.80
CA ILE A 144 9.34 -6.46 -6.02
C ILE A 144 8.00 -7.21 -6.10
N ILE A 145 8.06 -8.44 -6.59
CA ILE A 145 6.90 -9.30 -6.78
C ILE A 145 7.02 -10.43 -5.76
N TYR A 146 6.00 -10.55 -4.90
CA TYR A 146 5.89 -11.65 -3.95
C TYR A 146 5.03 -12.77 -4.53
N GLN A 147 5.34 -14.00 -4.16
CA GLN A 147 4.49 -15.15 -4.41
C GLN A 147 3.31 -15.09 -3.42
N PRO A 148 2.05 -15.02 -3.90
CA PRO A 148 0.91 -15.08 -2.99
C PRO A 148 0.92 -16.42 -2.26
N GLU A 149 0.52 -16.42 -0.98
CA GLU A 149 0.28 -17.69 -0.28
C GLU A 149 -0.79 -18.45 -1.06
N ASN A 150 -0.53 -19.72 -1.40
CA ASN A 150 -1.49 -20.59 -2.08
C ASN A 150 -2.67 -20.98 -1.14
N HIS A 151 -3.12 -20.09 -0.28
CA HIS A 151 -4.36 -20.21 0.47
C HIS A 151 -5.51 -19.71 -0.39
N SER A 152 -5.73 -20.38 -1.53
CA SER A 152 -7.03 -20.39 -2.18
C SER A 152 -8.02 -21.19 -1.33
N ASP A 153 -8.22 -20.80 -0.07
CA ASP A 153 -9.52 -21.00 0.55
C ASP A 153 -10.36 -19.83 0.07
N SER A 154 -10.97 -20.03 -1.10
CA SER A 154 -12.05 -19.22 -1.68
C SER A 154 -12.64 -18.22 -0.68
N ILE A 155 -12.39 -16.92 -0.88
CA ILE A 155 -13.19 -15.87 -0.25
C ILE A 155 -14.63 -16.14 -0.68
N LYS A 156 -15.42 -16.75 0.22
CA LYS A 156 -16.86 -16.87 0.07
C LYS A 156 -17.44 -15.54 0.49
N LEU A 157 -17.78 -14.71 -0.48
CA LEU A 157 -18.76 -13.63 -0.34
C LEU A 157 -20.17 -14.23 -0.18
#